data_AF-A0A522TFV0-F1
#
_entry.id   AF-A0A522TFV0-F1
#
_cell.length_a   1.000
_cell.length_b   1.000
_cell.length_c   1.000
_cell.angle_alpha   90.00
_cell.angle_beta   90.00
_cell.angle_gamma   90.00
#
_symmetry.space_group_name_H-M   'P 1'
#
loop_
_entity.id
_entity.type
_entity.pdbx_description
1 polymer ?
#
loop_
_entity_poly.entity_id
_entity_poly.type
_entity_poly.pdbx_seq_one_letter_code
_entity_poly.pdbx_strand_id
1 'polypeptide(L)'
;MSISGLGIHLVFGRKMNVTYSYLAAIVSMVAVLISSVRWLRVAQREHYIPGYTSRFALRWYLDRYRILNPLLGAVALIAGIIAVAKPADLVPAGTCFIAVVLATLIAPRGLGYRGSTSRLNYTRRLTTIAVLTWLINLIFIAVGAWFSLGMAFGVIAMILLPATVDLVLLATLPMERRNLTRFVEMAAKKLKKISPRVVAITGSYGKTSTKVYINHLASSTFATFASPASFNNRAGLARAIDEGLSPGTEVL
;
A
#
# COMPACT_ATOMS: atom_id res chain seq x y z
N MET A 1 23.03 19.94 40.01
CA MET A 1 21.68 20.30 40.49
C MET A 1 21.12 21.37 39.56
N SER A 2 20.10 20.98 38.81
CA SER A 2 19.22 21.70 37.86
C SER A 2 19.76 22.84 36.99
N ILE A 3 20.05 22.50 35.73
CA ILE A 3 19.87 23.40 34.58
C ILE A 3 18.45 23.13 34.06
N SER A 4 17.48 23.94 34.47
CA SER A 4 16.10 23.84 33.98
C SER A 4 15.48 25.23 33.98
N GLY A 5 15.48 25.91 32.83
CA GLY A 5 14.87 27.24 32.77
C GLY A 5 15.10 28.07 31.51
N LEU A 6 15.80 27.58 30.48
CA LEU A 6 15.86 28.30 29.21
C LEU A 6 14.70 27.87 28.31
N GLY A 7 13.60 28.61 28.47
CA GLY A 7 12.33 28.35 27.84
C GLY A 7 12.39 28.38 26.32
N ILE A 8 11.96 27.26 25.73
CA ILE A 8 11.37 27.16 24.38
C ILE A 8 9.99 27.86 24.36
N HIS A 9 9.79 28.87 25.22
CA HIS A 9 8.52 29.54 25.45
C HIS A 9 8.30 30.78 24.56
N LEU A 10 9.23 31.12 23.67
CA LEU A 10 9.29 32.44 23.03
C LEU A 10 9.00 32.49 21.52
N VAL A 11 8.52 31.40 20.89
CA VAL A 11 8.14 31.46 19.45
C VAL A 11 6.66 31.13 19.17
N PHE A 12 5.94 30.51 20.11
CA PHE A 12 4.53 30.15 19.94
C PHE A 12 3.64 30.79 21.02
N GLY A 13 3.54 32.12 20.98
CA GLY A 13 2.86 32.98 21.97
C GLY A 13 1.32 32.88 22.04
N ARG A 14 0.71 31.78 21.59
CA ARG A 14 -0.71 31.53 21.83
C ARG A 14 -0.88 30.02 21.94
N LYS A 15 -0.97 29.51 23.18
CA LYS A 15 -1.25 28.09 23.45
C LYS A 15 -2.47 27.70 22.61
N MET A 16 -2.29 26.85 21.60
CA MET A 16 -3.43 26.16 21.01
C MET A 16 -4.19 25.49 22.15
N ASN A 17 -5.52 25.64 22.17
CA ASN A 17 -6.31 24.90 23.15
C ASN A 17 -6.05 23.41 22.94
N VAL A 18 -5.55 22.76 23.98
CA VAL A 18 -5.23 21.33 24.03
C VAL A 18 -6.39 20.48 23.49
N THR A 19 -7.63 20.89 23.76
CA THR A 19 -8.86 20.30 23.22
C THR A 19 -8.89 20.24 21.69
N TYR A 20 -8.50 21.30 20.98
CA TYR A 20 -8.49 21.32 19.51
C TYR A 20 -7.42 20.41 18.94
N SER A 21 -6.27 20.29 19.61
CA SER A 21 -5.22 19.34 19.22
C SER A 21 -5.74 17.90 19.26
N TYR A 22 -6.43 17.52 20.35
CA TYR A 22 -7.01 16.19 20.48
C TYR A 22 -8.15 15.94 19.48
N LEU A 23 -9.03 16.92 19.25
CA LEU A 23 -10.10 16.80 18.26
C LEU A 23 -9.55 16.63 16.84
N ALA A 24 -8.57 17.44 16.45
CA ALA A 24 -7.91 17.32 15.16
C ALA A 24 -7.23 15.95 15.02
N ALA A 25 -6.57 15.46 16.06
CA ALA A 25 -5.96 14.13 16.07
C ALA A 25 -6.99 13.02 15.83
N ILE A 26 -8.12 13.02 16.54
CA ILE A 26 -9.19 12.01 16.37
C ILE A 26 -9.75 12.05 14.95
N VAL A 27 -10.08 13.22 14.43
CA VAL A 27 -10.57 13.38 13.05
C VAL A 27 -9.53 12.87 12.06
N SER A 28 -8.25 13.16 12.28
CA SER A 28 -7.18 12.69 11.41
C SER A 28 -6.99 11.18 11.43
N MET A 29 -7.08 10.57 12.61
CA MET A 29 -7.03 9.11 12.75
C MET A 29 -8.14 8.45 11.93
N VAL A 30 -9.38 8.93 12.06
CA VAL A 30 -10.52 8.40 11.29
C VAL A 30 -10.31 8.58 9.79
N ALA A 31 -9.89 9.76 9.35
CA ALA A 31 -9.66 10.04 7.94
C ALA A 31 -8.55 9.15 7.34
N VAL A 32 -7.45 8.93 8.07
CA VAL A 32 -6.38 8.03 7.65
C VAL A 32 -6.86 6.59 7.54
N LEU A 33 -7.61 6.09 8.53
CA LEU A 33 -8.17 4.73 8.50
C LEU A 33 -9.05 4.53 7.26
N ILE A 34 -9.95 5.47 6.98
CA ILE A 34 -10.84 5.40 5.82
C ILE A 34 -10.04 5.51 4.52
N SER A 35 -9.20 6.54 4.36
CA SER A 35 -8.47 6.81 3.11
C SER A 35 -7.37 5.79 2.80
N SER A 36 -6.82 5.11 3.81
CA SER A 36 -5.80 4.07 3.61
C SER A 36 -6.31 2.92 2.73
N VAL A 37 -7.62 2.62 2.75
CA VAL A 37 -8.23 1.56 1.93
C VAL A 37 -7.95 1.77 0.45
N ARG A 38 -7.94 3.02 -0.03
CA ARG A 38 -7.63 3.35 -1.43
C ARG A 38 -6.20 2.97 -1.80
N TRP A 39 -5.25 3.29 -0.93
CA TRP A 39 -3.83 3.05 -1.17
C TRP A 39 -3.46 1.58 -0.96
N LEU A 40 -4.10 0.88 -0.02
CA LEU A 40 -3.99 -0.57 0.14
C LEU A 40 -4.50 -1.31 -1.10
N ARG A 41 -5.55 -0.80 -1.76
CA ARG A 41 -6.01 -1.35 -3.05
C ARG A 41 -4.98 -1.14 -4.15
N VAL A 42 -4.35 0.03 -4.23
CA VAL A 42 -3.25 0.27 -5.19
C VAL A 42 -2.09 -0.68 -4.90
N ALA A 43 -1.68 -0.81 -3.63
CA ALA A 43 -0.64 -1.75 -3.22
C ALA A 43 -0.96 -3.19 -3.66
N GLN A 44 -2.18 -3.68 -3.40
CA GLN A 44 -2.58 -5.02 -3.80
C GLN A 44 -2.60 -5.21 -5.32
N ARG A 45 -3.04 -4.18 -6.07
CA ARG A 45 -3.11 -4.24 -7.54
C ARG A 45 -1.74 -4.22 -8.19
N GLU A 46 -0.81 -3.44 -7.63
CA GLU A 46 0.58 -3.35 -8.06
C GLU A 46 1.47 -4.42 -7.39
N HIS A 47 0.89 -5.57 -7.04
CA HIS A 47 1.60 -6.73 -6.49
C HIS A 47 2.49 -6.43 -5.27
N TYR A 48 2.11 -5.42 -4.49
CA TYR A 48 2.79 -4.97 -3.28
C TYR A 48 4.26 -4.57 -3.50
N ILE A 49 4.55 -3.95 -4.64
CA ILE A 49 5.88 -3.42 -4.95
C ILE A 49 6.07 -2.09 -4.20
N PRO A 50 7.09 -1.96 -3.31
CA PRO A 50 7.35 -0.70 -2.62
C PRO A 50 7.63 0.44 -3.62
N GLY A 51 7.11 1.63 -3.31
CA GLY A 51 7.26 2.84 -4.12
C GLY A 51 6.15 3.04 -5.16
N TYR A 52 5.37 2.00 -5.47
CA TYR A 52 4.31 2.11 -6.47
C TYR A 52 3.13 2.93 -5.95
N THR A 53 2.78 2.86 -4.67
CA THR A 53 1.64 3.65 -4.16
C THR A 53 1.92 5.15 -4.23
N SER A 54 3.15 5.59 -3.91
CA SER A 54 3.59 6.98 -4.08
C SER A 54 3.70 7.39 -5.54
N ARG A 55 4.24 6.52 -6.42
CA ARG A 55 4.29 6.80 -7.87
C ARG A 55 2.89 6.98 -8.47
N PHE A 56 1.93 6.14 -8.07
CA PHE A 56 0.55 6.29 -8.49
C PHE A 56 -0.08 7.54 -7.89
N ALA A 57 0.18 7.87 -6.62
CA ALA A 57 -0.26 9.14 -6.04
C ALA A 57 0.25 10.32 -6.86
N LEU A 58 1.54 10.34 -7.19
CA LEU A 58 2.15 11.39 -8.01
C LEU A 58 1.49 11.47 -9.39
N ARG A 59 1.29 10.34 -10.07
CA ARG A 59 0.58 10.31 -11.36
C ARG A 59 -0.83 10.89 -11.25
N TRP A 60 -1.59 10.52 -10.22
CA TRP A 60 -2.95 11.03 -10.02
C TRP A 60 -2.99 12.53 -9.72
N TYR A 61 -2.05 13.04 -8.92
CA TYR A 61 -1.98 14.46 -8.57
C TYR A 61 -1.26 15.33 -9.60
N LEU A 62 -0.57 14.75 -10.58
CA LEU A 62 0.07 15.47 -11.70
C LEU A 62 -0.65 15.26 -13.05
N ASP A 63 -1.70 14.43 -13.10
CA ASP A 63 -2.46 14.17 -14.32
C ASP A 63 -3.25 15.42 -14.76
N ARG A 64 -2.75 16.10 -15.79
CA ARG A 64 -3.35 17.32 -16.35
C ARG A 64 -4.70 17.06 -17.02
N TYR A 65 -4.98 15.84 -17.48
CA TYR A 65 -6.25 15.50 -18.12
C TYR A 65 -7.40 15.36 -17.11
N ARG A 66 -7.08 15.18 -15.82
CA ARG A 66 -8.06 15.08 -14.71
C ARG A 66 -7.87 16.21 -13.72
N ILE A 67 -8.06 17.45 -14.17
CA ILE A 67 -7.70 18.69 -13.46
C ILE A 67 -8.19 18.77 -12.00
N LEU A 68 -9.29 18.08 -11.66
CA LEU A 68 -9.81 18.02 -10.29
C LEU A 68 -8.81 17.42 -9.29
N ASN A 69 -7.99 16.45 -9.68
CA ASN A 69 -7.02 15.82 -8.78
C ASN A 69 -5.82 16.73 -8.45
N PRO A 70 -5.09 17.34 -9.41
CA PRO A 70 -4.06 18.32 -9.09
C PRO A 70 -4.61 19.49 -8.28
N LEU A 71 -5.83 19.97 -8.59
CA LEU A 71 -6.46 21.04 -7.81
C LEU A 71 -6.72 20.62 -6.35
N LEU A 72 -7.32 19.45 -6.12
CA LEU A 72 -7.54 18.93 -4.77
C LEU A 72 -6.22 18.69 -4.02
N GLY A 73 -5.18 18.22 -4.72
CA GLY A 73 -3.84 18.06 -4.16
C GLY A 73 -3.20 19.39 -3.77
N ALA A 74 -3.26 20.41 -4.64
CA ALA A 74 -2.76 21.75 -4.36
C ALA A 74 -3.51 22.41 -3.20
N VAL A 75 -4.85 22.30 -3.19
CA VAL A 75 -5.69 22.78 -2.07
C VAL A 75 -5.31 22.09 -0.77
N ALA A 76 -5.13 20.76 -0.76
CA ALA A 76 -4.72 20.03 0.43
C ALA A 76 -3.33 20.47 0.93
N LEU A 77 -2.37 20.70 0.04
CA LEU A 77 -1.03 21.17 0.41
C LEU A 77 -1.06 22.59 0.98
N ILE A 78 -1.71 23.53 0.29
CA ILE A 78 -1.80 24.93 0.72
C ILE A 78 -2.59 25.05 2.03
N ALA A 79 -3.75 24.41 2.11
CA ALA A 79 -4.56 24.39 3.32
C ALA A 79 -3.80 23.69 4.48
N GLY A 80 -3.04 22.64 4.21
CA GLY A 80 -2.18 22.00 5.18
C GLY A 80 -1.12 22.94 5.75
N ILE A 81 -0.43 23.69 4.89
CA ILE A 81 0.56 24.69 5.31
C ILE A 81 -0.09 25.77 6.18
N ILE A 82 -1.25 26.30 5.77
CA ILE A 82 -1.96 27.34 6.52
C ILE A 82 -2.43 26.82 7.89
N ALA A 83 -3.01 25.61 7.93
CA ALA A 83 -3.46 24.97 9.16
C ALA A 83 -2.31 24.79 10.17
N VAL A 84 -1.11 24.45 9.68
CA VAL A 84 0.08 24.23 10.53
C VAL A 84 0.79 25.54 10.91
N ALA A 85 0.83 26.53 10.02
CA ALA A 85 1.58 27.77 10.24
C ALA A 85 0.88 28.72 11.23
N LYS A 86 -0.46 28.70 11.27
CA LYS A 86 -1.25 29.58 12.15
C LYS A 86 -2.21 28.79 13.04
N PRO A 87 -1.70 27.85 13.85
CA PRO A 87 -2.54 26.88 14.55
C PRO A 87 -3.43 27.54 15.63
N ALA A 88 -3.05 28.72 16.11
CA ALA A 88 -3.81 29.47 17.11
C ALA A 88 -4.97 30.32 16.53
N ASP A 89 -5.01 30.54 15.21
CA ASP A 89 -6.10 31.24 14.52
C ASP A 89 -7.18 30.22 14.18
N LEU A 90 -8.04 29.91 15.16
CA LEU A 90 -8.95 28.76 15.13
C LEU A 90 -9.83 28.70 13.87
N VAL A 91 -10.39 29.83 13.43
CA VAL A 91 -11.32 29.85 12.29
C VAL A 91 -10.58 29.58 10.97
N PRO A 92 -9.50 30.32 10.62
CA PRO A 92 -8.70 30.00 9.43
C PRO A 92 -8.02 28.62 9.48
N ALA A 93 -7.43 28.23 10.62
CA ALA A 93 -6.72 26.95 10.73
C ALA A 93 -7.67 25.76 10.72
N GLY A 94 -8.80 25.85 11.44
CA GLY A 94 -9.82 24.81 11.48
C GLY A 94 -10.48 24.59 10.12
N THR A 95 -10.82 25.67 9.40
CA THR A 95 -11.39 25.56 8.04
C THR A 95 -10.40 24.95 7.05
N CYS A 96 -9.13 25.36 7.11
CA CYS A 96 -8.07 24.77 6.29
C CYS A 96 -7.85 23.29 6.63
N PHE A 97 -7.85 22.92 7.92
CA PHE A 97 -7.75 21.53 8.35
C PHE A 97 -8.91 20.67 7.83
N ILE A 98 -10.15 21.16 7.92
CA ILE A 98 -11.33 20.48 7.35
C ILE A 98 -11.17 20.31 5.83
N ALA A 99 -10.64 21.31 5.12
CA ALA A 99 -10.37 21.20 3.69
C ALA A 99 -9.37 20.07 3.37
N VAL A 100 -8.32 19.90 4.19
CA VAL A 100 -7.36 18.78 4.06
C VAL A 100 -8.04 17.43 4.31
N VAL A 101 -8.87 17.33 5.35
CA VAL A 101 -9.65 16.12 5.67
C VAL A 101 -10.54 15.73 4.48
N LEU A 102 -11.32 16.68 3.97
CA LEU A 102 -12.21 16.45 2.84
C LEU A 102 -11.43 16.10 1.56
N ALA A 103 -10.33 16.79 1.28
CA ALA A 103 -9.48 16.47 0.14
C ALA A 103 -8.93 15.05 0.25
N THR A 104 -8.53 14.59 1.45
CA THR A 104 -8.01 13.24 1.70
C THR A 104 -9.09 12.16 1.56
N LEU A 105 -10.34 12.46 1.93
CA LEU A 105 -11.49 11.55 1.79
C LEU A 105 -12.05 11.52 0.37
N ILE A 106 -11.88 12.58 -0.42
CA ILE A 106 -12.46 12.68 -1.77
C ILE A 106 -11.42 12.37 -2.85
N ALA A 107 -10.18 12.83 -2.70
CA ALA A 107 -9.11 12.65 -3.67
C ALA A 107 -8.32 11.33 -3.47
N PRO A 108 -7.71 10.79 -4.53
CA PRO A 108 -7.93 11.17 -5.93
C PRO A 108 -9.29 10.66 -6.45
N ARG A 109 -10.03 11.52 -7.13
CA ARG A 109 -11.34 11.21 -7.72
C ARG A 109 -11.18 10.21 -8.85
N GLY A 110 -11.88 9.07 -8.76
CA GLY A 110 -11.75 7.94 -9.68
C GLY A 110 -10.99 6.76 -9.07
N LEU A 111 -10.31 6.97 -7.94
CA LEU A 111 -9.87 5.90 -7.04
C LEU A 111 -10.89 5.73 -5.90
N GLY A 112 -11.99 5.04 -6.19
CA GLY A 112 -13.05 4.79 -5.20
C GLY A 112 -12.57 3.92 -4.02
N TYR A 113 -13.40 3.81 -2.97
CA TYR A 113 -13.16 2.87 -1.88
C TYR A 113 -13.49 1.42 -2.29
N ARG A 114 -14.49 1.24 -3.15
CA ARG A 114 -14.82 -0.03 -3.78
C ARG A 114 -14.23 -0.11 -5.19
N GLY A 115 -13.78 -1.29 -5.58
CA GLY A 115 -13.21 -1.49 -6.90
C GLY A 115 -14.24 -1.77 -7.96
N SER A 116 -14.04 -1.18 -9.14
CA SER A 116 -14.86 -1.40 -10.32
C SER A 116 -14.51 -2.73 -11.01
N THR A 117 -13.23 -3.11 -11.05
CA THR A 117 -12.77 -4.32 -11.74
C THR A 117 -12.55 -5.52 -10.82
N SER A 118 -12.13 -5.27 -9.57
CA SER A 118 -11.86 -6.32 -8.59
C SER A 118 -12.05 -5.79 -7.18
N ARG A 119 -12.59 -6.65 -6.30
CA ARG A 119 -12.74 -6.36 -4.88
C ARG A 119 -11.37 -6.47 -4.18
N LEU A 120 -11.25 -5.77 -3.05
CA LEU A 120 -10.08 -5.91 -2.19
C LEU A 120 -10.12 -7.30 -1.55
N ASN A 121 -9.10 -8.11 -1.79
CA ASN A 121 -9.05 -9.47 -1.27
C ASN A 121 -8.31 -9.48 0.06
N TYR A 122 -9.01 -9.80 1.15
CA TYR A 122 -8.41 -9.88 2.48
C TYR A 122 -7.52 -11.11 2.60
N THR A 123 -6.22 -10.90 2.39
CA THR A 123 -5.17 -11.90 2.61
C THR A 123 -4.38 -11.55 3.86
N ARG A 124 -3.67 -12.54 4.43
CA ARG A 124 -2.73 -12.30 5.54
C ARG A 124 -1.76 -11.15 5.26
N ARG A 125 -1.23 -11.08 4.03
CA ARG A 125 -0.31 -10.01 3.62
C ARG A 125 -0.99 -8.64 3.64
N LEU A 126 -2.19 -8.53 3.05
CA LEU A 126 -2.94 -7.29 3.05
C LEU A 126 -3.29 -6.83 4.46
N THR A 127 -3.78 -7.73 5.32
CA THR A 127 -4.15 -7.40 6.70
C THR A 127 -2.93 -6.95 7.49
N THR A 128 -1.77 -7.58 7.29
CA THR A 128 -0.51 -7.18 7.94
C THR A 128 -0.11 -5.76 7.52
N ILE A 129 -0.13 -5.46 6.22
CA ILE A 129 0.20 -4.11 5.72
C ILE A 129 -0.81 -3.08 6.24
N ALA A 130 -2.10 -3.39 6.19
CA ALA A 130 -3.16 -2.50 6.68
C ALA A 130 -2.98 -2.14 8.15
N VAL A 131 -2.82 -3.15 9.02
CA VAL A 131 -2.63 -2.96 10.45
C VAL A 131 -1.36 -2.17 10.74
N LEU A 132 -0.24 -2.48 10.09
CA LEU A 132 1.01 -1.74 10.29
C LEU A 132 0.91 -0.28 9.81
N THR A 133 0.27 -0.03 8.66
CA THR A 133 0.02 1.34 8.17
C THR A 133 -0.86 2.11 9.17
N TRP A 134 -1.90 1.49 9.71
CA TRP A 134 -2.75 2.11 10.73
C TRP A 134 -1.97 2.39 11.99
N LEU A 135 -1.31 1.40 12.58
CA LEU A 135 -0.55 1.57 13.83
C LEU A 135 0.49 2.69 13.72
N ILE A 136 1.28 2.72 12.65
CA ILE A 136 2.30 3.76 12.44
C ILE A 136 1.66 5.15 12.41
N ASN A 137 0.58 5.34 11.63
CA ASN A 137 -0.08 6.63 11.53
C ASN A 137 -0.81 7.03 12.82
N LEU A 138 -1.51 6.08 13.48
CA LEU A 138 -2.22 6.35 14.73
C LEU A 138 -1.24 6.72 15.85
N ILE A 139 -0.12 6.01 15.99
CA ILE A 139 0.93 6.34 16.97
C ILE A 139 1.54 7.69 16.62
N PHE A 140 1.87 7.96 15.36
CA PHE A 140 2.42 9.24 14.92
C PHE A 140 1.49 10.40 15.28
N ILE A 141 0.20 10.30 14.97
CA ILE A 141 -0.79 11.33 15.30
C ILE A 141 -0.98 11.47 16.82
N ALA A 142 -0.99 10.36 17.57
CA ALA A 142 -1.12 10.37 19.03
C ALA A 142 0.07 11.08 19.71
N VAL A 143 1.29 10.83 19.23
CA VAL A 143 2.50 11.54 19.68
C VAL A 143 2.36 13.04 19.40
N GLY A 144 1.91 13.42 18.20
CA GLY A 144 1.62 14.82 17.89
C GLY A 144 0.61 15.44 18.86
N ALA A 145 -0.49 14.73 19.13
CA ALA A 145 -1.52 15.19 20.05
C ALA A 145 -1.00 15.42 21.48
N TRP A 146 -0.14 14.52 21.97
CA TRP A 146 0.51 14.61 23.28
C TRP A 146 1.30 15.92 23.46
N PHE A 147 1.96 16.38 22.40
CA PHE A 147 2.69 17.65 22.37
C PHE A 147 1.84 18.85 21.93
N SER A 148 0.50 18.74 21.91
CA SER A 148 -0.41 19.77 21.42
C SER A 148 -0.23 20.15 19.94
N LEU A 149 0.30 19.22 19.14
CA LEU A 149 0.55 19.34 17.70
C LEU A 149 -0.31 18.38 16.86
N GLY A 150 -1.45 17.92 17.39
CA GLY A 150 -2.31 16.91 16.75
C GLY A 150 -2.77 17.29 15.34
N MET A 151 -3.07 18.57 15.11
CA MET A 151 -3.41 19.09 13.77
C MET A 151 -2.26 18.92 12.77
N ALA A 152 -1.03 19.30 13.16
CA ALA A 152 0.12 19.24 12.28
C ALA A 152 0.50 17.80 11.91
N PHE A 153 0.55 16.92 12.91
CA PHE A 153 0.83 15.50 12.68
C PHE A 153 -0.30 14.83 11.87
N GLY A 154 -1.55 15.24 12.11
CA GLY A 154 -2.70 14.81 11.34
C GLY A 154 -2.61 15.18 9.86
N VAL A 155 -2.29 16.43 9.54
CA VAL A 155 -2.07 16.92 8.16
C VAL A 155 -0.94 16.15 7.48
N ILE A 156 0.19 15.97 8.18
CA ILE A 156 1.35 15.23 7.65
C ILE A 156 0.96 13.78 7.34
N ALA A 157 0.28 13.09 8.27
CA ALA A 157 -0.15 11.70 8.10
C ALA A 157 -1.11 11.52 6.90
N MET A 158 -2.04 12.46 6.70
CA MET A 158 -2.96 12.45 5.56
C MET A 158 -2.26 12.62 4.22
N ILE A 159 -1.38 13.61 4.11
CA ILE A 159 -0.67 13.93 2.86
C ILE A 159 0.32 12.82 2.51
N LEU A 160 1.05 12.30 3.50
CA LEU A 160 2.06 11.26 3.31
C LEU A 160 1.48 9.84 3.33
N LEU A 161 0.16 9.67 3.36
CA LEU A 161 -0.48 8.36 3.46
C LEU A 161 0.02 7.34 2.41
N PRO A 162 0.16 7.66 1.10
CA PRO A 162 0.75 6.74 0.13
C PRO A 162 2.19 6.35 0.50
N ALA A 163 3.01 7.32 0.91
CA ALA A 163 4.38 7.08 1.32
C ALA A 163 4.47 6.19 2.57
N THR A 164 3.55 6.33 3.53
CA THR A 164 3.49 5.42 4.69
C THR A 164 3.15 3.98 4.30
N VAL A 165 2.30 3.77 3.29
CA VAL A 165 2.04 2.42 2.75
C VAL A 165 3.30 1.86 2.10
N ASP A 166 4.00 2.65 1.28
CA ASP A 166 5.27 2.22 0.68
C ASP A 166 6.36 1.91 1.71
N LEU A 167 6.42 2.68 2.80
CA LEU A 167 7.34 2.43 3.91
C LEU A 167 7.05 1.07 4.57
N VAL A 168 5.78 0.76 4.83
CA VAL A 168 5.38 -0.55 5.38
C VAL A 168 5.67 -1.68 4.41
N LEU A 169 5.44 -1.49 3.11
CA LEU A 169 5.80 -2.45 2.07
C LEU A 169 7.30 -2.73 2.06
N LEU A 170 8.12 -1.69 2.19
CA LEU A 170 9.58 -1.80 2.25
C LEU A 170 10.02 -2.54 3.52
N ALA A 171 9.46 -2.19 4.68
CA ALA A 171 9.79 -2.80 5.96
C ALA A 171 9.41 -4.28 6.04
N THR A 172 8.31 -4.68 5.39
CA THR A 172 7.83 -6.08 5.36
C THR A 172 8.48 -6.92 4.27
N LEU A 173 9.21 -6.31 3.34
CA LEU A 173 9.83 -6.98 2.19
C LEU A 173 10.74 -8.18 2.55
N PRO A 174 11.62 -8.09 3.58
CA PRO A 174 12.49 -9.21 3.93
C PRO A 174 11.70 -10.43 4.42
N MET A 175 10.65 -10.20 5.21
CA MET A 175 9.76 -11.24 5.71
C MET A 175 9.03 -11.95 4.56
N GLU A 176 8.48 -11.17 3.63
CA GLU A 176 7.78 -11.71 2.46
C GLU A 176 8.71 -12.51 1.54
N ARG A 177 9.93 -12.02 1.31
CA ARG A 177 10.95 -12.76 0.54
C ARG A 177 11.29 -14.07 1.21
N ARG A 178 11.48 -14.08 2.53
CA ARG A 178 11.82 -15.29 3.28
C ARG A 178 10.71 -16.34 3.22
N ASN A 179 9.45 -15.91 3.33
CA ASN A 179 8.29 -16.78 3.17
C ASN A 179 8.22 -17.37 1.75
N LEU A 180 8.39 -16.55 0.72
CA LEU A 180 8.38 -17.00 -0.67
C LEU A 180 9.51 -17.99 -0.98
N THR A 181 10.73 -17.71 -0.50
CA THR A 181 11.89 -18.57 -0.74
C THR A 181 11.67 -19.99 -0.23
N ARG A 182 11.00 -20.17 0.91
CA ARG A 182 10.65 -21.50 1.43
C ARG A 182 9.82 -22.33 0.44
N PHE A 183 8.76 -21.73 -0.12
CA PHE A 183 7.94 -22.40 -1.14
C PHE A 183 8.73 -22.70 -2.40
N VAL A 184 9.60 -21.78 -2.83
CA VAL A 184 10.44 -22.00 -4.01
C VAL A 184 11.44 -23.14 -3.78
N GLU A 185 12.03 -23.24 -2.58
CA GLU A 185 12.93 -24.33 -2.23
C GLU A 185 12.21 -25.68 -2.15
N MET A 186 10.97 -25.71 -1.62
CA MET A 186 10.13 -26.90 -1.62
C MET A 186 9.81 -27.36 -3.04
N ALA A 187 9.36 -26.43 -3.89
CA ALA A 187 9.08 -26.71 -5.29
C ALA A 187 10.33 -27.20 -6.03
N ALA A 188 11.49 -26.59 -5.79
CA ALA A 188 12.74 -27.01 -6.40
C ALA A 188 13.17 -28.42 -5.94
N LYS A 189 12.99 -28.76 -4.66
CA LYS A 189 13.26 -30.12 -4.15
C LYS A 189 12.32 -31.15 -4.78
N LYS A 190 11.03 -30.82 -4.90
CA LYS A 190 10.03 -31.69 -5.53
C LYS A 190 10.34 -31.91 -7.01
N LEU A 191 10.70 -30.85 -7.73
CA LEU A 191 11.10 -30.91 -9.13
C LEU A 191 12.35 -31.78 -9.33
N LYS A 192 13.37 -31.64 -8.47
CA LYS A 192 14.56 -32.51 -8.49
C LYS A 192 14.24 -33.97 -8.18
N LYS A 193 13.31 -34.24 -7.26
CA LYS A 193 12.92 -35.61 -6.90
C LYS A 193 12.19 -36.32 -8.04
N ILE A 194 11.30 -35.62 -8.75
CA ILE A 194 10.50 -36.20 -9.83
C ILE A 194 11.29 -36.19 -11.15
N SER A 195 12.13 -35.18 -11.37
CA SER A 195 12.97 -35.00 -12.57
C SER A 195 12.19 -35.13 -13.90
N PRO A 196 11.06 -34.43 -14.09
CA PRO A 196 10.36 -34.43 -15.37
C PRO A 196 11.15 -33.65 -16.44
N ARG A 197 10.84 -33.88 -17.71
CA ARG A 197 11.28 -33.02 -18.80
C ARG A 197 10.54 -31.68 -18.73
N VAL A 198 11.27 -30.59 -18.49
CA VAL A 198 10.69 -29.26 -18.31
C VAL A 198 10.68 -28.47 -19.62
N VAL A 199 9.52 -27.98 -20.03
CA VAL A 199 9.31 -27.14 -21.21
C VAL A 199 8.89 -25.72 -20.78
N ALA A 200 9.82 -24.78 -20.86
CA ALA A 200 9.54 -23.38 -20.53
C ALA A 200 8.99 -22.61 -21.75
N ILE A 201 7.83 -21.98 -21.58
CA ILE A 201 7.17 -21.19 -22.64
C ILE A 201 7.24 -19.70 -22.29
N THR A 202 7.88 -18.90 -23.14
CA THR A 202 8.05 -17.45 -22.99
C THR A 202 7.67 -16.70 -24.28
N GLY A 203 7.63 -15.37 -24.23
CA GLY A 203 7.32 -14.51 -25.37
C GLY A 203 6.37 -13.37 -25.04
N SER A 204 6.17 -12.43 -25.97
CA SER A 204 5.22 -11.31 -25.77
C SER A 204 3.77 -11.77 -25.91
N TYR A 205 3.47 -12.66 -26.86
CA TYR A 205 2.13 -13.14 -27.21
C TYR A 205 2.08 -14.67 -27.29
N GLY A 206 0.87 -15.24 -27.34
CA GLY A 206 0.67 -16.68 -27.59
C GLY A 206 1.00 -17.65 -26.45
N LYS A 207 1.76 -17.24 -25.43
CA LYS A 207 2.22 -18.09 -24.31
C LYS A 207 1.17 -19.05 -23.75
N THR A 208 -0.02 -18.55 -23.42
CA THR A 208 -1.09 -19.36 -22.83
C THR A 208 -1.66 -20.36 -23.82
N SER A 209 -1.94 -19.93 -25.05
CA SER A 209 -2.46 -20.80 -26.11
C SER A 209 -1.44 -21.89 -26.45
N THR A 210 -0.18 -21.53 -26.67
CA THR A 210 0.92 -22.47 -26.94
C THR A 210 1.07 -23.50 -25.82
N LYS A 211 1.00 -23.07 -24.55
CA LYS A 211 1.03 -23.99 -23.40
C LYS A 211 -0.10 -25.01 -23.43
N VAL A 212 -1.33 -24.55 -23.71
CA VAL A 212 -2.50 -25.43 -23.77
C VAL A 212 -2.37 -26.42 -24.92
N TYR A 213 -1.96 -25.97 -26.11
CA TYR A 213 -1.77 -26.86 -27.26
C TYR A 213 -0.66 -27.89 -27.03
N ILE A 214 0.49 -27.48 -26.49
CA ILE A 214 1.59 -28.40 -26.16
C ILE A 214 1.11 -29.44 -25.14
N ASN A 215 0.43 -29.01 -24.08
CA ASN A 215 -0.09 -29.94 -23.07
C ASN A 215 -1.11 -30.92 -23.69
N HIS A 216 -2.03 -30.43 -24.52
CA HIS A 216 -3.02 -31.29 -25.19
C HIS A 216 -2.35 -32.35 -26.08
N LEU A 217 -1.38 -31.94 -26.92
CA LEU A 217 -0.67 -32.86 -27.81
C LEU A 217 0.25 -33.81 -27.05
N ALA A 218 0.97 -33.35 -26.03
CA ALA A 218 1.90 -34.19 -25.29
C ALA A 218 1.17 -35.19 -24.38
N SER A 219 -0.02 -34.84 -23.89
CA SER A 219 -0.83 -35.70 -23.00
C SER A 219 -1.31 -37.00 -23.66
N SER A 220 -1.26 -37.12 -24.99
CA SER A 220 -1.56 -38.38 -25.68
C SER A 220 -0.49 -39.45 -25.48
N THR A 221 0.73 -39.04 -25.14
CA THR A 221 1.92 -39.91 -25.15
C THR A 221 2.64 -39.92 -23.80
N PHE A 222 2.60 -38.81 -23.07
CA PHE A 222 3.33 -38.63 -21.81
C PHE A 222 2.37 -38.23 -20.69
N ALA A 223 2.68 -38.61 -19.46
CA ALA A 223 2.03 -38.04 -18.29
C ALA A 223 2.47 -36.58 -18.10
N THR A 224 1.62 -35.62 -18.52
CA THR A 224 1.97 -34.19 -18.50
C THR A 224 1.32 -33.41 -17.37
N PHE A 225 1.99 -32.36 -16.91
CA PHE A 225 1.41 -31.38 -16.00
C PHE A 225 1.76 -29.97 -16.46
N ALA A 226 0.76 -29.18 -16.86
CA ALA A 226 0.95 -27.77 -17.20
C ALA A 226 0.52 -26.86 -16.04
N SER A 227 1.33 -25.84 -15.74
CA SER A 227 0.96 -24.80 -14.77
C SER A 227 -0.40 -24.13 -15.12
N PRO A 228 -1.25 -23.79 -14.14
CA PRO A 228 -2.51 -23.09 -14.41
C PRO A 228 -2.34 -21.76 -15.17
N ALA A 229 -3.40 -21.30 -15.86
CA ALA A 229 -3.32 -20.24 -16.87
C ALA A 229 -2.64 -18.93 -16.41
N SER A 230 -2.80 -18.51 -15.15
CA SER A 230 -2.27 -17.23 -14.63
C SER A 230 -0.94 -17.35 -13.86
N PHE A 231 -0.42 -18.57 -13.65
CA PHE A 231 0.75 -18.78 -12.80
C PHE A 231 2.04 -18.60 -13.60
N ASN A 232 2.40 -17.33 -13.81
CA ASN A 232 3.58 -16.92 -14.60
C ASN A 232 4.69 -16.25 -13.78
N ASN A 233 4.46 -16.07 -12.48
CA ASN A 233 5.44 -15.49 -11.56
C ASN A 233 6.03 -16.57 -10.64
N ARG A 234 7.12 -16.23 -9.95
CA ARG A 234 7.87 -17.15 -9.09
C ARG A 234 7.00 -17.84 -8.03
N ALA A 235 6.06 -17.11 -7.42
CA ALA A 235 5.17 -17.65 -6.39
C ALA A 235 4.12 -18.61 -6.99
N GLY A 236 3.54 -18.23 -8.14
CA GLY A 236 2.59 -19.05 -8.87
C GLY A 236 3.21 -20.34 -9.36
N LEU A 237 4.42 -20.29 -9.94
CA LEU A 237 5.12 -21.49 -10.40
C LEU A 237 5.50 -22.41 -9.24
N ALA A 238 6.02 -21.87 -8.13
CA ALA A 238 6.31 -22.66 -6.94
C ALA A 238 5.05 -23.38 -6.43
N ARG A 239 3.93 -22.64 -6.34
CA ARG A 239 2.63 -23.21 -5.96
C ARG A 239 2.13 -24.28 -6.93
N ALA A 240 2.23 -24.06 -8.24
CA ALA A 240 1.83 -25.06 -9.25
C ALA A 240 2.60 -26.36 -9.06
N ILE A 241 3.92 -26.28 -8.86
CA ILE A 241 4.77 -27.45 -8.67
C ILE A 241 4.42 -28.14 -7.34
N ASP A 242 4.35 -27.39 -6.25
CA ASP A 242 4.08 -27.94 -4.92
C ASP A 242 2.70 -28.62 -4.83
N GLU A 243 1.65 -28.01 -5.41
CA GLU A 243 0.29 -28.55 -5.34
C GLU A 243 -0.02 -29.57 -6.44
N GLY A 244 0.50 -29.38 -7.66
CA GLY A 244 0.04 -30.10 -8.84
C GLY A 244 0.99 -31.15 -9.43
N LEU A 245 2.31 -31.04 -9.21
CA LEU A 245 3.27 -32.00 -9.78
C LEU A 245 3.19 -33.35 -9.04
N SER A 246 2.85 -34.44 -9.71
CA SER A 246 2.71 -35.77 -9.10
C SER A 246 3.90 -36.68 -9.43
N PRO A 247 4.20 -37.70 -8.60
CA PRO A 247 5.09 -38.78 -9.00
C PRO A 247 4.60 -39.41 -10.31
N GLY A 248 5.50 -39.68 -11.25
CA GLY A 248 5.17 -40.20 -12.57
C GLY A 248 4.86 -39.13 -13.63
N THR A 249 4.84 -37.84 -13.30
CA THR A 249 4.85 -36.80 -14.33
C THR A 249 6.15 -36.88 -15.13
N GLU A 250 6.01 -37.02 -16.45
CA GLU A 250 7.12 -37.11 -17.39
C GLU A 250 7.45 -35.76 -18.03
N VAL A 251 6.44 -34.90 -18.24
CA VAL A 251 6.61 -33.58 -18.87
C VAL A 251 5.92 -32.49 -18.04
N LEU A 252 6.65 -31.40 -17.78
CA LEU A 252 6.20 -30.18 -17.08
C LEU A 252 6.19 -28.98 -18.02
#